data_AF-A0A179C893-F1
#
_entry.id   AF-A0A179C893-F1
#
_cell.length_a   1.000
_cell.length_b   1.000
_cell.length_c   1.000
_cell.angle_alpha   90.00
_cell.angle_beta   90.00
_cell.angle_gamma   90.00
#
_symmetry.space_group_name_H-M   'P 1'
#
loop_
_entity.id
_entity.type
_entity.pdbx_description
1 polymer ?
#
loop_
_entity_poly.entity_id
_entity_poly.type
_entity_poly.pdbx_seq_one_letter_code
_entity_poly.pdbx_strand_id
1 'polypeptide(L)'
;MKICPKCGVSNETDAKFCVNCGASLKDAVKPQKKGKKLILILVIVVIVLLGVLAFVLGMNQKPKPAKPVTAPAKTEKAAPKTQTANDSNKPQTAKNTSSTSDGLNVATLTPKQIAALVAYHGSTLNNSDWQAWSNYESAMGNGQGSTNQLFIVNQCPVQISKTGTGKIYSYTDQGGTLNFYTLSNDGKTVYIYACDSDNSDDIQQPIETVTLQDMVNQANSNSMAKEIMNVANSINIKDCE
;
A
#
# COMPACT_ATOMS: atom_id res chain seq x y z
N MET A 1 -28.09 2.66 -17.68
CA MET A 1 -26.91 3.42 -18.18
C MET A 1 -25.75 2.44 -18.32
N LYS A 2 -24.87 2.60 -19.32
CA LYS A 2 -23.70 1.73 -19.54
C LYS A 2 -22.41 2.55 -19.49
N ILE A 3 -21.49 2.19 -18.59
CA ILE A 3 -20.15 2.78 -18.56
C ILE A 3 -19.27 2.09 -19.60
N CYS A 4 -18.52 2.86 -20.40
CA CYS A 4 -17.60 2.29 -21.37
C CYS A 4 -16.34 1.72 -20.67
N PRO A 5 -16.02 0.43 -20.85
CA PRO A 5 -14.83 -0.16 -20.21
C PRO A 5 -13.50 0.41 -20.72
N LYS A 6 -13.47 1.03 -21.92
CA LYS A 6 -12.24 1.61 -22.49
C LYS A 6 -11.96 3.06 -22.06
N CYS A 7 -12.95 3.80 -21.55
CA CYS A 7 -12.75 5.24 -21.25
C CYS A 7 -13.63 5.83 -20.14
N GLY A 8 -14.39 5.02 -19.39
CA GLY A 8 -15.22 5.50 -18.28
C GLY A 8 -16.42 6.37 -18.66
N VAL A 9 -16.57 6.82 -19.92
CA VAL A 9 -17.71 7.65 -20.32
C VAL A 9 -19.02 6.90 -20.15
N SER A 10 -20.06 7.63 -19.76
CA SER A 10 -21.41 7.09 -19.60
C SER A 10 -22.17 7.09 -20.93
N ASN A 11 -22.89 6.01 -21.21
CA ASN A 11 -23.64 5.78 -22.44
C ASN A 11 -25.06 5.28 -22.11
N GLU A 12 -25.93 5.32 -23.11
CA GLU A 12 -27.30 4.80 -23.03
C GLU A 12 -27.34 3.27 -22.84
N THR A 13 -28.48 2.72 -22.40
CA THR A 13 -28.62 1.30 -22.05
C THR A 13 -28.45 0.35 -23.23
N ASP A 14 -28.88 0.78 -24.41
CA ASP A 14 -28.92 0.05 -25.68
C ASP A 14 -27.76 0.44 -26.61
N ALA A 15 -26.97 1.45 -26.24
CA ALA A 15 -25.76 1.86 -26.94
C ALA A 15 -24.86 0.63 -27.22
N LYS A 16 -24.57 0.41 -28.51
CA LYS A 16 -23.78 -0.74 -29.00
C LYS A 16 -22.28 -0.44 -29.04
N PHE A 17 -21.93 0.85 -29.09
CA PHE A 17 -20.58 1.39 -29.12
C PHE A 17 -20.51 2.65 -28.24
N CYS A 18 -19.31 2.98 -27.78
CA CYS A 18 -19.04 4.15 -26.97
C CYS A 18 -19.11 5.45 -27.79
N VAL A 19 -19.90 6.42 -27.32
CA VAL A 19 -20.04 7.75 -27.96
C VAL A 19 -18.72 8.53 -28.02
N ASN A 20 -17.82 8.34 -27.06
CA ASN A 20 -16.54 9.07 -26.96
C ASN A 20 -15.36 8.38 -27.68
N CYS A 21 -15.34 7.05 -27.75
CA CYS A 21 -14.15 6.31 -28.22
C CYS A 21 -14.42 5.10 -29.14
N GLY A 22 -15.66 4.92 -29.60
CA GLY A 22 -16.04 3.88 -30.55
C GLY A 22 -15.98 2.43 -30.04
N ALA A 23 -15.49 2.17 -28.83
CA ALA A 23 -15.36 0.82 -28.27
C ALA A 23 -16.72 0.11 -28.14
N SER A 24 -16.80 -1.17 -28.52
CA SER A 24 -18.00 -2.00 -28.39
C SER A 24 -18.48 -2.10 -26.93
N LEU A 25 -19.79 -1.97 -26.72
CA LEU A 25 -20.47 -2.07 -25.42
C LEU A 25 -21.37 -3.32 -25.32
N LYS A 26 -21.10 -4.33 -26.14
CA LYS A 26 -21.82 -5.61 -26.14
C LYS A 26 -21.26 -6.53 -25.05
N ASP A 27 -22.15 -6.94 -24.15
CA ASP A 27 -22.05 -8.04 -23.19
C ASP A 27 -20.74 -8.14 -22.39
N ALA A 28 -20.73 -7.44 -21.25
CA ALA A 28 -19.69 -7.56 -20.24
C ALA A 28 -19.67 -8.96 -19.60
N VAL A 29 -18.46 -9.42 -19.25
CA VAL A 29 -18.16 -10.63 -18.45
C VAL A 29 -18.54 -11.97 -19.09
N LYS A 30 -17.58 -12.58 -19.80
CA LYS A 30 -17.38 -14.04 -19.73
C LYS A 30 -16.49 -14.34 -18.52
N PRO A 31 -16.91 -15.15 -17.53
CA PRO A 31 -16.10 -15.41 -16.34
C PRO A 31 -14.90 -16.31 -16.67
N GLN A 32 -13.69 -15.74 -16.61
CA GLN A 32 -12.44 -16.47 -16.84
C GLN A 32 -12.19 -17.46 -15.69
N LYS A 33 -12.42 -18.77 -15.92
CA LYS A 33 -12.24 -19.84 -14.91
C LYS A 33 -10.75 -20.15 -14.63
N LYS A 34 -10.02 -19.19 -14.05
CA LYS A 34 -8.59 -19.26 -13.69
C LYS A 34 -8.34 -20.09 -12.41
N GLY A 35 -8.89 -21.32 -12.34
CA GLY A 35 -8.83 -22.19 -11.14
C GLY A 35 -8.27 -23.61 -11.34
N LYS A 36 -8.21 -24.14 -12.57
CA LYS A 36 -7.85 -25.56 -12.80
C LYS A 36 -6.38 -25.92 -12.52
N LYS A 37 -5.43 -25.00 -12.73
CA LYS A 37 -3.98 -25.31 -12.55
C LYS A 37 -3.58 -25.47 -11.08
N LEU A 38 -4.14 -24.67 -10.16
CA LEU A 38 -3.78 -24.71 -8.74
C LEU A 38 -4.24 -26.01 -8.07
N ILE A 39 -5.46 -26.46 -8.38
CA ILE A 39 -6.01 -27.73 -7.87
C ILE A 39 -5.14 -28.93 -8.32
N LEU A 40 -4.68 -28.93 -9.57
CA LEU A 40 -3.81 -29.99 -10.09
C LEU A 40 -2.47 -30.07 -9.33
N ILE A 41 -1.84 -28.91 -9.07
CA ILE A 41 -0.59 -28.82 -8.32
C ILE A 41 -0.78 -29.35 -6.88
N LEU A 42 -1.87 -28.94 -6.21
CA LEU A 42 -2.15 -29.35 -4.83
C LEU A 42 -2.38 -30.87 -4.73
N VAL A 43 -3.11 -31.47 -5.67
CA VAL A 43 -3.27 -32.94 -5.76
C VAL A 43 -1.94 -33.66 -5.97
N ILE A 44 -1.07 -33.16 -6.86
CA ILE A 44 0.26 -33.75 -7.10
C ILE A 44 1.12 -33.69 -5.83
N VAL A 45 1.14 -32.55 -5.13
CA VAL A 45 1.90 -32.38 -3.88
C VAL A 45 1.40 -33.36 -2.79
N VAL A 46 0.09 -33.53 -2.64
CA VAL A 46 -0.48 -34.49 -1.68
C VAL A 46 -0.09 -35.94 -2.02
N ILE A 47 -0.12 -36.33 -3.30
CA ILE A 47 0.29 -37.68 -3.73
C ILE A 47 1.78 -37.92 -3.43
N VAL A 48 2.66 -36.94 -3.70
CA VAL A 48 4.09 -37.04 -3.38
C VAL A 48 4.33 -37.14 -1.87
N LEU A 49 3.65 -36.33 -1.06
CA LEU A 49 3.76 -36.38 0.41
C LEU A 49 3.30 -37.73 0.98
N LEU A 50 2.21 -38.30 0.47
CA LEU A 50 1.73 -39.63 0.86
C LEU A 50 2.71 -40.75 0.45
N GLY A 51 3.31 -40.65 -0.74
CA GLY A 51 4.35 -41.58 -1.20
C GLY A 51 5.60 -41.55 -0.32
N VAL A 52 6.08 -40.36 0.03
CA VAL A 52 7.23 -40.18 0.95
C VAL A 52 6.89 -40.70 2.35
N LEU A 53 5.69 -40.43 2.87
CA LEU A 53 5.25 -40.94 4.17
C LEU A 53 5.19 -42.48 4.20
N ALA A 54 4.63 -43.10 3.15
CA ALA A 54 4.60 -44.56 3.02
C ALA A 54 6.01 -45.17 2.94
N PHE A 55 6.94 -44.52 2.22
CA PHE A 55 8.34 -44.94 2.14
C PHE A 55 9.04 -44.87 3.51
N VAL A 56 8.90 -43.76 4.24
CA VAL A 56 9.49 -43.58 5.59
C VAL A 56 8.92 -44.58 6.59
N LEU A 57 7.63 -44.89 6.53
CA LEU A 57 7.02 -45.92 7.37
C LEU A 57 7.48 -47.34 6.98
N GLY A 58 7.67 -47.61 5.69
CA GLY A 58 8.13 -48.91 5.17
C GLY A 58 9.56 -49.28 5.59
N MET A 59 10.45 -48.30 5.80
CA MET A 59 11.85 -48.56 6.16
C MET A 59 12.08 -49.02 7.62
N ASN A 60 11.04 -49.10 8.46
CA ASN A 60 11.15 -49.34 9.90
C ASN A 60 10.80 -50.76 10.38
N GLN A 61 11.08 -51.80 9.57
CA GLN A 61 11.15 -53.17 10.09
C GLN A 61 12.56 -53.51 10.58
N LYS A 62 12.73 -53.58 11.91
CA LYS A 62 13.89 -54.23 12.56
C LYS A 62 13.40 -55.30 13.55
N PRO A 63 14.09 -56.45 13.68
CA PRO A 63 13.67 -57.54 14.55
C PRO A 63 13.83 -57.21 16.05
N LYS A 64 13.02 -57.87 16.88
CA LYS A 64 13.04 -57.88 18.36
C LYS A 64 13.94 -59.03 18.88
N PRO A 65 14.24 -59.14 20.20
CA PRO A 65 14.79 -58.12 21.10
C PRO A 65 15.89 -58.69 22.05
N ALA A 66 16.52 -57.85 22.88
CA ALA A 66 17.32 -58.31 24.04
C ALA A 66 17.12 -57.40 25.28
N LYS A 67 17.38 -57.97 26.48
CA LYS A 67 16.93 -57.51 27.82
C LYS A 67 17.65 -56.25 28.39
N PRO A 68 17.09 -55.60 29.44
CA PRO A 68 17.56 -54.32 30.00
C PRO A 68 18.47 -54.47 31.23
N VAL A 69 19.03 -53.35 31.76
CA VAL A 69 19.09 -53.04 33.22
C VAL A 69 19.60 -51.59 33.52
N THR A 70 18.94 -50.91 34.46
CA THR A 70 19.28 -49.67 35.22
C THR A 70 19.68 -48.34 34.54
N ALA A 71 19.22 -47.24 35.15
CA ALA A 71 19.77 -45.87 35.05
C ALA A 71 20.73 -45.56 36.23
N PRO A 72 21.31 -44.35 36.34
CA PRO A 72 20.59 -43.31 37.08
C PRO A 72 20.73 -41.88 36.52
N ALA A 73 19.92 -40.97 37.06
CA ALA A 73 19.85 -39.55 36.69
C ALA A 73 20.98 -38.69 37.28
N LYS A 74 21.07 -37.43 36.82
CA LYS A 74 21.18 -36.28 37.74
C LYS A 74 20.65 -34.97 37.15
N THR A 75 20.33 -34.04 38.04
CA THR A 75 19.74 -32.72 37.81
C THR A 75 20.61 -31.67 38.48
N GLU A 76 20.84 -30.51 37.83
CA GLU A 76 20.98 -29.16 38.41
C GLU A 76 21.21 -28.15 37.25
N LYS A 77 21.14 -26.80 37.35
CA LYS A 77 20.34 -25.81 38.13
C LYS A 77 21.00 -24.42 37.96
N ALA A 78 20.30 -23.35 38.34
CA ALA A 78 20.81 -22.00 38.65
C ALA A 78 21.22 -21.06 37.48
N ALA A 79 20.36 -20.06 37.24
CA ALA A 79 20.80 -18.65 37.13
C ALA A 79 20.98 -18.08 38.57
N PRO A 80 21.50 -16.84 38.84
CA PRO A 80 20.71 -15.60 38.58
C PRO A 80 21.43 -14.22 38.47
N LYS A 81 20.78 -13.25 37.78
CA LYS A 81 20.86 -11.76 37.97
C LYS A 81 22.25 -11.10 37.65
N THR A 82 22.45 -9.77 37.59
CA THR A 82 21.69 -8.58 38.08
C THR A 82 21.95 -7.30 37.25
N GLN A 83 20.93 -6.42 37.13
CA GLN A 83 20.85 -4.92 36.95
C GLN A 83 22.06 -4.09 36.44
N THR A 84 21.86 -2.93 35.77
CA THR A 84 21.60 -1.59 36.39
C THR A 84 21.14 -0.54 35.34
N ALA A 85 20.49 0.55 35.77
CA ALA A 85 19.95 1.64 34.92
C ALA A 85 20.74 2.98 35.05
N ASN A 86 20.38 4.01 34.27
CA ASN A 86 20.67 5.43 34.55
C ASN A 86 19.76 6.38 33.72
N ASP A 87 19.87 7.71 33.95
CA ASP A 87 18.73 8.66 33.91
C ASP A 87 18.93 9.93 33.01
N SER A 88 17.84 10.70 32.89
CA SER A 88 17.57 12.04 32.30
C SER A 88 18.73 13.07 32.26
N ASN A 89 18.79 14.09 31.39
CA ASN A 89 17.80 15.15 31.00
C ASN A 89 18.26 15.78 29.62
N LYS A 90 17.85 16.94 29.04
CA LYS A 90 17.02 18.14 29.36
C LYS A 90 16.55 18.85 28.04
N PRO A 91 15.56 19.78 28.02
CA PRO A 91 15.04 20.39 26.77
C PRO A 91 15.48 21.85 26.49
N GLN A 92 15.18 22.34 25.27
CA GLN A 92 15.38 23.73 24.81
C GLN A 92 14.13 24.27 24.06
N THR A 93 13.97 25.60 24.02
CA THR A 93 12.69 26.26 23.66
C THR A 93 12.80 27.13 22.40
N ALA A 94 11.78 27.05 21.53
CA ALA A 94 11.50 28.08 20.52
C ALA A 94 9.97 28.29 20.41
N LYS A 95 9.53 29.55 20.25
CA LYS A 95 8.11 29.94 20.22
C LYS A 95 7.83 30.76 18.96
N ASN A 96 6.81 30.36 18.20
CA ASN A 96 6.06 31.25 17.32
C ASN A 96 4.58 30.85 17.31
N THR A 97 3.72 31.82 17.01
CA THR A 97 2.27 31.86 17.30
C THR A 97 1.56 32.28 16.00
N SER A 98 0.41 31.75 15.56
CA SER A 98 -0.40 30.59 16.00
C SER A 98 -1.55 30.34 15.01
N SER A 99 -2.08 29.12 14.97
CA SER A 99 -3.50 28.86 14.69
C SER A 99 -3.93 27.57 15.42
N THR A 100 -4.95 27.64 16.27
CA THR A 100 -5.18 26.65 17.34
C THR A 100 -6.02 25.44 16.91
N SER A 101 -5.36 24.47 16.31
CA SER A 101 -5.64 23.04 16.51
C SER A 101 -4.39 22.24 16.15
N ASP A 102 -3.83 21.47 17.09
CA ASP A 102 -2.59 20.71 16.85
C ASP A 102 -2.76 19.54 15.86
N GLY A 103 -4.01 19.16 15.57
CA GLY A 103 -4.39 18.18 14.56
C GLY A 103 -4.79 18.80 13.22
N LEU A 104 -4.71 17.99 12.16
CA LEU A 104 -5.25 18.29 10.84
C LEU A 104 -6.78 18.36 10.86
N ASN A 105 -7.37 19.14 9.94
CA ASN A 105 -8.82 19.25 9.74
C ASN A 105 -9.14 19.20 8.24
N VAL A 106 -10.02 18.27 7.84
CA VAL A 106 -10.40 18.05 6.43
C VAL A 106 -10.95 19.31 5.75
N ALA A 107 -11.63 20.19 6.49
CA ALA A 107 -12.22 21.41 5.94
C ALA A 107 -11.19 22.49 5.57
N THR A 108 -9.93 22.34 5.99
CA THR A 108 -8.86 23.32 5.79
C THR A 108 -7.59 22.73 5.16
N LEU A 109 -7.65 21.50 4.63
CA LEU A 109 -6.49 20.89 3.96
C LEU A 109 -6.17 21.61 2.65
N THR A 110 -4.96 22.15 2.54
CA THR A 110 -4.39 22.58 1.25
C THR A 110 -4.02 21.37 0.39
N PRO A 111 -3.91 21.51 -0.95
CA PRO A 111 -3.48 20.41 -1.83
C PRO A 111 -2.13 19.78 -1.45
N LYS A 112 -1.19 20.57 -0.88
CA LYS A 112 0.08 20.06 -0.37
C LYS A 112 -0.10 19.20 0.89
N GLN A 113 -0.98 19.60 1.81
CA GLN A 113 -1.31 18.81 3.00
C GLN A 113 -2.08 17.53 2.62
N ILE A 114 -2.94 17.57 1.60
CA ILE A 114 -3.55 16.35 1.04
C ILE A 114 -2.45 15.42 0.52
N ALA A 115 -1.54 15.90 -0.33
CA ALA A 115 -0.47 15.07 -0.88
C ALA A 115 0.47 14.47 0.19
N ALA A 116 0.81 15.23 1.24
CA ALA A 116 1.57 14.72 2.38
C ALA A 116 0.77 13.67 3.19
N LEU A 117 -0.53 13.90 3.42
CA LEU A 117 -1.42 13.00 4.13
C LEU A 117 -1.66 11.68 3.36
N VAL A 118 -1.78 11.75 2.03
CA VAL A 118 -1.91 10.57 1.16
C VAL A 118 -0.62 9.77 1.12
N ALA A 119 0.53 10.43 1.04
CA ALA A 119 1.83 9.77 1.15
C ALA A 119 1.95 9.02 2.49
N TYR A 120 1.66 9.70 3.61
CA TYR A 120 1.68 9.11 4.96
C TYR A 120 0.77 7.88 5.05
N HIS A 121 -0.52 8.03 4.72
CA HIS A 121 -1.50 6.95 4.84
C HIS A 121 -1.08 5.72 4.04
N GLY A 122 -0.64 5.90 2.79
CA GLY A 122 -0.17 4.79 1.97
C GLY A 122 1.02 4.03 2.58
N SER A 123 1.91 4.72 3.32
CA SER A 123 3.02 4.07 4.05
C SER A 123 2.59 3.31 5.32
N THR A 124 1.33 3.48 5.76
CA THR A 124 0.74 2.67 6.83
C THR A 124 0.02 1.41 6.31
N LEU A 125 -0.08 1.25 4.99
CA LEU A 125 -0.64 0.05 4.38
C LEU A 125 0.35 -1.11 4.50
N ASN A 126 -0.17 -2.33 4.62
CA ASN A 126 0.65 -3.54 4.61
C ASN A 126 1.04 -3.94 3.17
N ASN A 127 1.69 -3.02 2.46
CA ASN A 127 2.17 -3.15 1.08
C ASN A 127 3.56 -2.51 0.95
N SER A 128 4.52 -3.21 0.35
CA SER A 128 5.89 -2.76 0.07
C SER A 128 5.99 -1.62 -0.95
N ASP A 129 4.99 -1.48 -1.81
CA ASP A 129 5.16 -0.81 -3.10
C ASP A 129 4.95 0.72 -3.01
N TRP A 130 4.33 1.18 -1.92
CA TRP A 130 4.05 2.60 -1.66
C TRP A 130 5.18 3.31 -0.90
N GLN A 131 6.12 3.86 -1.65
CA GLN A 131 7.35 4.48 -1.11
C GLN A 131 7.30 6.03 -1.08
N ALA A 132 6.13 6.63 -1.34
CA ALA A 132 6.01 8.10 -1.43
C ALA A 132 6.42 8.83 -0.14
N TRP A 133 6.07 8.30 1.04
CA TRP A 133 6.39 8.92 2.33
C TRP A 133 7.89 8.89 2.67
N SER A 134 8.52 7.72 2.53
CA SER A 134 9.96 7.55 2.79
C SER A 134 10.83 8.42 1.88
N ASN A 135 10.37 8.73 0.67
CA ASN A 135 11.01 9.68 -0.24
C ASN A 135 10.94 11.13 0.29
N TYR A 136 9.87 11.52 0.98
CA TYR A 136 9.78 12.83 1.66
C TYR A 136 10.67 12.89 2.91
N GLU A 137 10.58 11.91 3.79
CA GLU A 137 11.40 11.85 5.02
C GLU A 137 12.90 11.87 4.69
N SER A 138 13.33 11.05 3.72
CA SER A 138 14.73 10.95 3.33
C SER A 138 15.28 12.25 2.73
N ALA A 139 14.47 13.01 1.97
CA ALA A 139 14.89 14.30 1.45
C ALA A 139 15.12 15.32 2.58
N MET A 140 14.20 15.40 3.55
CA MET A 140 14.32 16.32 4.69
C MET A 140 15.48 15.94 5.62
N GLY A 141 15.71 14.65 5.87
CA GLY A 141 16.75 14.17 6.78
C GLY A 141 18.19 14.39 6.30
N ASN A 142 18.43 14.46 4.99
CA ASN A 142 19.77 14.60 4.40
C ASN A 142 20.28 16.05 4.34
N GLY A 143 19.53 17.05 4.83
CA GLY A 143 19.94 18.46 4.87
C GLY A 143 20.02 19.16 3.49
N GLN A 144 19.94 18.42 2.39
CA GLN A 144 19.67 18.99 1.07
C GLN A 144 18.21 19.47 1.03
N GLY A 145 17.99 20.76 0.78
CA GLY A 145 16.66 21.35 0.56
C GLY A 145 16.01 20.95 -0.77
N SER A 146 16.13 19.69 -1.16
CA SER A 146 15.58 19.12 -2.40
C SER A 146 14.06 19.16 -2.35
N THR A 147 13.45 20.13 -3.05
CA THR A 147 11.99 20.23 -3.13
C THR A 147 11.44 19.03 -3.91
N ASN A 148 10.88 18.05 -3.20
CA ASN A 148 10.20 16.93 -3.80
C ASN A 148 8.97 17.42 -4.58
N GLN A 149 8.82 16.92 -5.80
CA GLN A 149 7.84 17.42 -6.76
C GLN A 149 6.66 16.45 -6.88
N LEU A 150 5.46 16.96 -6.64
CA LEU A 150 4.20 16.31 -6.94
C LEU A 150 3.73 16.83 -8.30
N PHE A 151 3.54 15.93 -9.25
CA PHE A 151 3.07 16.28 -10.59
C PHE A 151 1.57 16.04 -10.71
N ILE A 152 0.85 17.05 -11.21
CA ILE A 152 -0.54 16.92 -11.64
C ILE A 152 -0.51 16.55 -13.13
N VAL A 153 -0.97 15.33 -13.43
CA VAL A 153 -1.11 14.84 -14.80
C VAL A 153 -2.59 14.67 -15.16
N ASN A 154 -2.96 15.09 -16.37
CA ASN A 154 -4.32 14.96 -16.91
C ASN A 154 -4.52 13.65 -17.68
N GLN A 155 -3.44 12.88 -17.90
CA GLN A 155 -3.42 11.56 -18.50
C GLN A 155 -2.41 10.69 -17.74
N CYS A 156 -2.80 9.46 -17.40
CA CYS A 156 -1.92 8.48 -16.78
C CYS A 156 -1.31 7.59 -17.89
N PRO A 157 -0.03 7.15 -17.78
CA PRO A 157 0.54 6.18 -18.72
C PRO A 157 -0.13 4.79 -18.65
N VAL A 158 -0.89 4.48 -17.59
CA VAL A 158 -1.67 3.24 -17.42
C VAL A 158 -3.17 3.55 -17.33
N GLN A 159 -4.03 2.59 -17.70
CA GLN A 159 -5.49 2.75 -17.57
C GLN A 159 -5.93 2.54 -16.12
N ILE A 160 -6.80 3.40 -15.57
CA ILE A 160 -7.21 3.35 -14.15
C ILE A 160 -8.74 3.31 -14.00
N SER A 161 -9.23 2.60 -12.97
CA SER A 161 -10.68 2.41 -12.76
C SER A 161 -11.40 3.56 -12.04
N LYS A 162 -10.68 4.50 -11.43
CA LYS A 162 -11.21 5.66 -10.69
C LYS A 162 -10.50 6.94 -11.13
N THR A 163 -11.01 7.60 -12.17
CA THR A 163 -10.49 8.89 -12.64
C THR A 163 -10.93 10.07 -11.78
N GLY A 164 -12.13 10.00 -11.18
CA GLY A 164 -12.65 11.01 -10.27
C GLY A 164 -12.73 12.40 -10.89
N THR A 165 -12.06 13.40 -10.29
CA THR A 165 -11.93 14.77 -10.84
C THR A 165 -11.21 14.85 -12.18
N GLY A 166 -10.59 13.77 -12.65
CA GLY A 166 -9.75 13.73 -13.87
C GLY A 166 -8.32 14.21 -13.64
N LYS A 167 -7.97 14.71 -12.45
CA LYS A 167 -6.60 15.00 -12.05
C LYS A 167 -5.97 13.81 -11.34
N ILE A 168 -4.80 13.40 -11.81
CA ILE A 168 -3.93 12.42 -11.17
C ILE A 168 -2.77 13.17 -10.51
N TYR A 169 -2.50 12.84 -9.26
CA TYR A 169 -1.44 13.43 -8.46
C TYR A 169 -0.34 12.38 -8.29
N SER A 170 0.74 12.49 -9.05
CA SER A 170 1.85 11.52 -9.06
C SER A 170 3.01 12.00 -8.22
N TYR A 171 3.53 11.08 -7.40
CA TYR A 171 4.86 11.19 -6.80
C TYR A 171 5.89 10.69 -7.82
N THR A 172 7.08 11.29 -7.85
CA THR A 172 8.20 10.73 -8.62
C THR A 172 8.99 9.76 -7.77
N ASP A 173 9.27 8.57 -8.30
CA ASP A 173 10.48 7.83 -7.97
C ASP A 173 11.53 8.02 -9.09
N GLN A 174 12.70 7.39 -8.93
CA GLN A 174 13.72 7.23 -9.98
C GLN A 174 13.90 5.72 -10.29
N GLY A 175 12.85 4.91 -10.07
CA GLY A 175 12.95 3.48 -9.75
C GLY A 175 11.94 2.56 -10.46
N GLY A 176 10.83 3.10 -11.00
CA GLY A 176 9.91 2.38 -11.90
C GLY A 176 8.52 2.07 -11.34
N THR A 177 8.25 2.31 -10.06
CA THR A 177 6.90 2.09 -9.48
C THR A 177 6.12 3.39 -9.44
N LEU A 178 5.14 3.51 -10.34
CA LEU A 178 4.26 4.67 -10.46
C LEU A 178 3.34 4.76 -9.25
N ASN A 179 3.71 5.61 -8.30
CA ASN A 179 2.95 5.92 -7.10
C ASN A 179 2.14 7.20 -7.32
N PHE A 180 0.81 7.10 -7.31
CA PHE A 180 -0.08 8.23 -7.54
C PHE A 180 -1.45 8.08 -6.86
N TYR A 181 -2.24 9.15 -6.85
CA TYR A 181 -3.63 9.11 -6.41
C TYR A 181 -4.55 9.95 -7.28
N THR A 182 -5.85 9.66 -7.23
CA THR A 182 -6.93 10.51 -7.74
C THR A 182 -7.91 10.87 -6.62
N LEU A 183 -8.67 11.95 -6.80
CA LEU A 183 -9.71 12.39 -5.87
C LEU A 183 -11.10 12.15 -6.48
N SER A 184 -12.07 11.75 -5.66
CA SER A 184 -13.49 11.67 -6.06
C SER A 184 -14.04 13.02 -6.53
N ASN A 185 -15.14 12.98 -7.27
CA ASN A 185 -15.77 14.19 -7.85
C ASN A 185 -16.19 15.23 -6.79
N ASP A 186 -16.40 14.82 -5.55
CA ASP A 186 -16.71 15.71 -4.41
C ASP A 186 -15.48 16.05 -3.55
N GLY A 187 -14.29 15.58 -3.93
CA GLY A 187 -13.00 15.83 -3.29
C GLY A 187 -12.73 15.07 -2.00
N LYS A 188 -13.64 14.21 -1.52
CA LYS A 188 -13.57 13.62 -0.17
C LYS A 188 -12.95 12.24 -0.08
N THR A 189 -12.91 11.48 -1.17
CA THR A 189 -12.36 10.12 -1.22
C THR A 189 -11.11 10.12 -2.08
N VAL A 190 -10.06 9.48 -1.58
CA VAL A 190 -8.80 9.24 -2.27
C VAL A 190 -8.80 7.82 -2.83
N TYR A 191 -8.40 7.68 -4.08
CA TYR A 191 -8.10 6.38 -4.70
C TYR A 191 -6.58 6.30 -4.90
N ILE A 192 -5.93 5.37 -4.18
CA ILE A 192 -4.48 5.28 -4.09
C ILE A 192 -3.99 4.17 -5.03
N TYR A 193 -2.92 4.43 -5.80
CA TYR A 193 -2.40 3.53 -6.82
C TYR A 193 -0.88 3.39 -6.74
N ALA A 194 -0.40 2.15 -6.57
CA ALA A 194 0.96 1.76 -6.95
C ALA A 194 0.85 0.87 -8.19
N CYS A 195 1.61 1.18 -9.25
CA CYS A 195 1.56 0.44 -10.51
C CYS A 195 2.96 0.26 -11.11
N ASP A 196 3.29 -0.95 -11.56
CA ASP A 196 4.49 -1.19 -12.38
C ASP A 196 4.31 -0.54 -13.76
N SER A 197 5.31 0.22 -14.22
CA SER A 197 5.25 0.90 -15.53
C SER A 197 5.09 -0.05 -16.72
N ASP A 198 5.49 -1.31 -16.56
CA ASP A 198 5.56 -2.31 -17.64
C ASP A 198 4.22 -3.01 -17.91
N ASN A 199 3.22 -2.87 -17.03
CA ASN A 199 1.92 -3.55 -17.10
C ASN A 199 0.77 -2.61 -17.54
N SER A 200 0.89 -2.03 -18.74
CA SER A 200 0.06 -0.90 -19.20
C SER A 200 -1.31 -1.23 -19.80
N ASP A 201 -1.55 -2.46 -20.27
CA ASP A 201 -2.79 -2.85 -20.97
C ASP A 201 -4.00 -3.10 -20.04
N ASP A 202 -3.77 -3.50 -18.79
CA ASP A 202 -4.84 -3.84 -17.83
C ASP A 202 -5.35 -2.60 -17.07
N ILE A 203 -6.65 -2.58 -16.76
CA ILE A 203 -7.27 -1.47 -16.02
C ILE A 203 -6.95 -1.60 -14.53
N GLN A 204 -6.00 -0.79 -14.08
CA GLN A 204 -5.51 -0.76 -12.71
C GLN A 204 -6.63 -0.40 -11.73
N GLN A 205 -6.66 -1.13 -10.62
CA GLN A 205 -7.54 -0.86 -9.48
C GLN A 205 -6.76 -0.12 -8.40
N PRO A 206 -7.39 0.76 -7.61
CA PRO A 206 -6.70 1.36 -6.49
C PRO A 206 -6.35 0.29 -5.45
N ILE A 207 -5.14 0.37 -4.90
CA ILE A 207 -4.67 -0.49 -3.80
C ILE A 207 -5.38 -0.17 -2.47
N GLU A 208 -5.89 1.06 -2.34
CA GLU A 208 -6.66 1.52 -1.17
C GLU A 208 -7.70 2.59 -1.60
N THR A 209 -8.84 2.67 -0.90
CA THR A 209 -9.91 3.64 -1.16
C THR A 209 -10.49 4.16 0.15
N VAL A 210 -10.04 5.35 0.54
CA VAL A 210 -10.20 5.92 1.88
C VAL A 210 -10.70 7.36 1.83
N THR A 211 -11.42 7.84 2.86
CA THR A 211 -11.84 9.25 2.92
C THR A 211 -10.75 10.13 3.54
N LEU A 212 -10.66 11.39 3.12
CA LEU A 212 -9.77 12.38 3.74
C LEU A 212 -10.06 12.55 5.23
N GLN A 213 -11.30 12.34 5.69
CA GLN A 213 -11.65 12.40 7.11
C GLN A 213 -11.02 11.23 7.88
N ASP A 214 -11.04 10.02 7.34
CA ASP A 214 -10.43 8.85 7.98
C ASP A 214 -8.91 8.95 8.02
N MET A 215 -8.29 9.47 6.94
CA MET A 215 -6.87 9.77 6.90
C MET A 215 -6.49 10.84 7.95
N VAL A 216 -7.27 11.93 8.05
CA VAL A 216 -7.10 12.95 9.10
C VAL A 216 -7.25 12.35 10.50
N ASN A 217 -8.23 11.48 10.72
CA ASN A 217 -8.44 10.80 12.00
C ASN A 217 -7.22 9.95 12.38
N GLN A 218 -6.71 9.15 11.44
CA GLN A 218 -5.51 8.31 11.61
C GLN A 218 -4.24 9.14 11.86
N ALA A 219 -4.02 10.19 11.07
CA ALA A 219 -2.88 11.09 11.24
C ALA A 219 -2.90 11.81 12.60
N ASN A 220 -4.08 12.21 13.06
CA ASN A 220 -4.26 12.84 14.37
C ASN A 220 -4.11 11.83 15.52
N SER A 221 -4.68 10.63 15.43
CA SER A 221 -4.50 9.59 16.47
C SER A 221 -3.05 9.17 16.61
N ASN A 222 -2.31 9.13 15.51
CA ASN A 222 -0.91 8.75 15.47
C ASN A 222 0.04 9.94 15.77
N SER A 223 -0.50 11.12 16.11
CA SER A 223 0.25 12.36 16.41
C SER A 223 1.11 12.89 15.24
N MET A 224 0.86 12.42 14.01
CA MET A 224 1.64 12.74 12.81
C MET A 224 1.25 14.06 12.13
N ALA A 225 0.21 14.75 12.63
CA ALA A 225 -0.28 16.02 12.07
C ALA A 225 0.82 17.06 11.83
N LYS A 226 1.74 17.23 12.80
CA LYS A 226 2.88 18.14 12.68
C LYS A 226 3.86 17.73 11.57
N GLU A 227 4.14 16.43 11.46
CA GLU A 227 5.10 15.93 10.48
C GLU A 227 4.53 15.97 9.05
N ILE A 228 3.24 15.70 8.89
CA ILE A 228 2.52 15.89 7.62
C ILE A 228 2.50 17.37 7.23
N MET A 229 2.41 18.30 8.18
CA MET A 229 2.55 19.74 7.90
C MET A 229 4.00 20.12 7.52
N ASN A 230 5.03 19.51 8.15
CA ASN A 230 6.43 19.69 7.76
C ASN A 230 6.67 19.22 6.31
N VAL A 231 6.27 17.98 5.99
CA VAL A 231 6.35 17.40 4.64
C VAL A 231 5.62 18.27 3.63
N ALA A 232 4.39 18.70 3.93
CA ALA A 232 3.59 19.56 3.04
C ALA A 232 4.27 20.88 2.68
N ASN A 233 5.12 21.44 3.56
CA ASN A 233 5.88 22.65 3.25
C ASN A 233 7.00 22.40 2.22
N SER A 234 7.58 21.19 2.19
CA SER A 234 8.62 20.78 1.22
C SER A 234 8.07 20.44 -0.17
N ILE A 235 6.81 20.01 -0.25
CA ILE A 235 6.15 19.65 -1.52
C ILE A 235 6.09 20.86 -2.44
N ASN A 236 6.60 20.71 -3.66
CA ASN A 236 6.26 21.60 -4.77
C ASN A 236 5.24 20.92 -5.68
N ILE A 237 4.18 21.63 -6.09
CA ILE A 237 3.15 21.09 -6.99
C ILE A 237 3.35 21.74 -8.36
N LYS A 238 3.45 20.91 -9.40
CA LYS A 238 3.51 21.35 -10.80
C LYS A 238 2.44 20.63 -11.61
N ASP A 239 1.77 21.32 -12.52
CA ASP A 239 1.14 20.63 -13.65
C ASP A 239 2.25 20.17 -14.62
N CYS A 240 2.04 19.08 -15.37
CA CYS A 240 2.96 18.71 -16.46
C CYS A 240 2.78 19.61 -17.69
N GLU A 241 3.91 20.06 -18.25
CA GLU A 241 4.05 20.81 -19.50
C GLU A 241 4.03 19.89 -20.73
#